data_AF-A0A7J5JC87-F1
#
_entry.id   AF-A0A7J5JC87-F1
#
_cell.length_a   1.000
_cell.length_b   1.000
_cell.length_c   1.000
_cell.angle_alpha   90.00
_cell.angle_beta   90.00
_cell.angle_gamma   90.00
#
_symmetry.space_group_name_H-M   'P 1'
#
loop_
_entity.id
_entity.type
_entity.pdbx_description
1 polymer ?
#
loop_
_entity_poly.entity_id
_entity_poly.type
_entity_poly.pdbx_seq_one_letter_code
_entity_poly.pdbx_strand_id
1 'polypeptide(L)' 'MAEKNDQNFIAFCDELRAYVSENHHFPNKHTTLLNKVKFVRRKINKGTLEEWKMKMFFEIADMRDMDEHTGGRKKK' A
#
# COMPACT_ATOMS: atom_id res chain seq x y z
N MET A 1 -16.69 -17.96 4.85
CA MET A 1 -15.64 -18.43 3.91
C MET A 1 -14.86 -17.20 3.52
N ALA A 2 -13.58 -17.09 3.91
CA ALA A 2 -12.75 -16.00 3.38
C ALA A 2 -12.71 -16.19 1.86
N GLU A 3 -13.44 -15.36 1.13
CA GLU A 3 -13.58 -15.50 -0.31
C GLU A 3 -12.18 -15.40 -0.92
N LYS A 4 -11.94 -16.04 -2.06
CA LYS A 4 -10.65 -16.03 -2.76
C LYS A 4 -10.00 -14.63 -2.85
N ASN A 5 -10.81 -13.58 -2.83
CA ASN A 5 -10.41 -12.17 -2.74
C ASN A 5 -9.68 -11.78 -1.45
N ASP A 6 -10.07 -12.32 -0.29
CA ASP A 6 -9.43 -12.06 0.99
C ASP A 6 -8.04 -12.69 1.04
N GLN A 7 -7.91 -13.93 0.55
CA GLN A 7 -6.62 -14.61 0.41
C GLN A 7 -5.68 -13.85 -0.53
N ASN A 8 -6.20 -13.38 -1.67
CA ASN A 8 -5.44 -12.54 -2.60
C ASN A 8 -5.01 -11.21 -1.96
N PHE A 9 -5.84 -10.63 -1.09
CA PHE A 9 -5.53 -9.40 -0.38
C PHE A 9 -4.43 -9.61 0.67
N ILE A 10 -4.50 -10.71 1.42
CA ILE A 10 -3.47 -11.09 2.39
C ILE A 10 -2.13 -11.30 1.68
N ALA A 11 -2.10 -12.09 0.62
CA ALA A 11 -0.88 -12.31 -0.17
C ALA A 11 -0.29 -11.01 -0.74
N PHE A 12 -1.15 -10.07 -1.18
CA PHE A 12 -0.72 -8.74 -1.58
C PHE A 12 -0.12 -7.93 -0.41
N CYS A 13 -0.71 -8.01 0.78
CA CYS A 13 -0.19 -7.33 1.97
C CYS A 13 1.18 -7.90 2.38
N ASP A 14 1.37 -9.21 2.30
CA ASP A 14 2.65 -9.86 2.59
C ASP A 14 3.72 -9.44 1.58
N GLU A 15 3.39 -9.43 0.29
CA GLU A 15 4.26 -8.94 -0.80
C GLU A 15 4.65 -7.47 -0.57
N LEU A 16 3.68 -6.62 -0.20
CA LEU A 16 3.93 -5.21 0.07
C LEU A 16 4.78 -5.00 1.32
N ARG A 17 4.52 -5.78 2.38
CA ARG A 17 5.26 -5.70 3.64
C ARG A 17 6.72 -6.07 3.44
N ALA A 18 7.00 -7.15 2.69
CA ALA A 18 8.37 -7.53 2.34
C ALA A 18 9.08 -6.40 1.59
N TYR A 19 8.42 -5.82 0.57
CA TYR A 19 9.00 -4.73 -0.21
C TYR A 19 9.31 -3.49 0.63
N VAL A 20 8.35 -3.06 1.47
CA VAL A 20 8.52 -1.88 2.33
C VAL A 20 9.57 -2.15 3.40
N SER A 21 9.65 -3.37 3.94
CA SER A 21 10.69 -3.73 4.90
C SER A 21 12.10 -3.71 4.30
N GLU A 22 12.26 -3.98 3.01
CA GLU A 22 13.56 -3.96 2.33
C GLU A 22 13.94 -2.54 1.86
N ASN A 23 12.97 -1.78 1.36
CA ASN A 23 13.23 -0.51 0.66
C ASN A 23 12.83 0.72 1.47
N HIS A 24 12.12 0.57 2.60
CA HIS A 24 11.51 1.62 3.42
C HIS A 24 10.56 2.59 2.68
N HIS A 25 10.31 2.35 1.39
CA HIS A 25 9.44 3.15 0.54
C HIS A 25 8.43 2.30 -0.21
N PHE A 26 7.43 2.97 -0.78
CA PHE A 26 6.46 2.32 -1.65
C PHE A 26 7.04 2.01 -3.04
N PRO A 27 6.49 0.97 -3.71
CA PRO A 27 6.98 0.53 -5.01
C PRO A 27 6.93 1.62 -6.07
N ASN A 28 7.95 1.66 -6.94
CA ASN A 28 8.07 2.64 -8.02
C ASN A 28 7.08 2.36 -9.18
N LYS A 29 6.93 3.32 -10.09
CA LYS A 29 5.97 3.35 -11.21
C LYS A 29 6.01 2.17 -12.17
N HIS A 30 7.12 1.42 -12.20
CA HIS A 30 7.33 0.29 -13.09
C HIS A 30 6.92 -1.06 -12.48
N THR A 31 6.33 -1.05 -11.28
CA THR A 31 5.89 -2.27 -10.59
C THR A 31 4.38 -2.46 -10.66
N THR A 32 3.94 -3.70 -10.83
CA THR A 32 2.53 -4.08 -10.73
C THR A 32 1.99 -3.88 -9.31
N LEU A 33 2.86 -3.99 -8.30
CA LEU A 33 2.55 -3.78 -6.89
C LEU A 33 2.04 -2.36 -6.61
N LEU A 34 2.62 -1.33 -7.24
CA LEU A 34 2.11 0.04 -7.13
C LEU A 34 0.66 0.17 -7.65
N ASN A 35 0.30 -0.54 -8.72
CA ASN A 35 -1.07 -0.51 -9.25
C ASN A 35 -2.07 -1.08 -8.24
N LYS A 36 -1.70 -2.15 -7.53
CA LYS A 36 -2.49 -2.72 -6.42
C LYS A 36 -2.61 -1.71 -5.26
N VAL A 37 -1.51 -1.07 -4.85
CA VAL A 37 -1.52 -0.01 -3.81
C VAL A 37 -2.46 1.15 -4.20
N LYS A 38 -2.39 1.62 -5.45
CA LYS A 38 -3.30 2.66 -5.98
C LYS A 38 -4.76 2.21 -6.00
N PHE A 39 -5.02 0.93 -6.25
CA PHE A 39 -6.37 0.38 -6.20
C PHE A 39 -6.92 0.38 -4.76
N VAL A 40 -6.12 -0.06 -3.79
CA VAL A 40 -6.49 -0.05 -2.37
C VAL A 40 -6.76 1.37 -1.88
N ARG A 41 -5.87 2.33 -2.18
CA ARG A 41 -6.11 3.76 -1.87
C ARG A 41 -7.42 4.29 -2.46
N ARG A 42 -7.74 3.92 -3.71
CA ARG A 42 -9.02 4.29 -4.33
C ARG A 42 -10.22 3.69 -3.59
N LYS A 43 -10.11 2.46 -3.09
CA LYS A 43 -11.18 1.80 -2.31
C LYS A 43 -11.37 2.44 -0.93
N ILE A 44 -10.28 2.84 -0.28
CA ILE A 44 -10.29 3.60 0.98
C ILE A 44 -10.98 4.94 0.79
N ASN A 45 -10.58 5.72 -0.22
CA ASN A 45 -11.19 7.02 -0.51
C ASN A 45 -12.69 6.93 -0.84
N LYS A 46 -13.14 5.79 -1.38
CA LYS A 46 -14.56 5.52 -1.64
C LYS A 46 -15.32 5.00 -0.41
N GLY A 47 -14.63 4.62 0.66
CA GLY A 47 -15.24 4.01 1.85
C GLY A 47 -15.79 2.60 1.61
N THR A 48 -15.28 1.89 0.59
CA THR A 48 -15.80 0.56 0.17
C THR A 48 -14.91 -0.60 0.58
N LEU A 49 -13.80 -0.32 1.28
CA LEU A 49 -12.90 -1.35 1.78
C LEU A 49 -13.32 -1.73 3.21
N GLU A 50 -13.27 -3.01 3.54
CA GLU A 50 -13.54 -3.46 4.90
C GLU A 50 -12.49 -2.93 5.89
N GLU A 51 -12.92 -2.67 7.13
CA GLU A 51 -12.09 -2.05 8.15
C GLU A 51 -10.80 -2.84 8.45
N TRP A 52 -10.87 -4.18 8.50
CA TRP A 52 -9.69 -5.01 8.78
C TRP A 52 -8.65 -4.92 7.65
N LYS A 53 -9.10 -4.83 6.39
CA LYS A 53 -8.23 -4.63 5.22
C LYS A 53 -7.59 -3.25 5.23
N MET A 54 -8.36 -2.23 5.65
CA MET A 54 -7.82 -0.88 5.85
C MET A 54 -6.73 -0.89 6.93
N LYS A 55 -6.99 -1.51 8.08
CA LYS A 55 -6.05 -1.57 9.20
C LYS A 55 -4.73 -2.23 8.80
N MET A 56 -4.78 -3.40 8.14
CA MET A 56 -3.56 -4.05 7.62
C MET A 56 -2.77 -3.16 6.66
N PHE A 57 -3.46 -2.48 5.74
CA PHE A 57 -2.80 -1.59 4.80
C PHE A 57 -2.16 -0.39 5.51
N PHE A 58 -2.82 0.18 6.52
CA PHE A 58 -2.27 1.28 7.31
C PHE A 58 -1.05 0.87 8.13
N GLU A 59 -1.05 -0.31 8.73
CA GLU A 59 0.12 -0.85 9.45
C GLU A 59 1.36 -0.95 8.53
N ILE A 60 1.20 -1.47 7.31
CA ILE A 60 2.29 -1.53 6.33
C ILE A 60 2.71 -0.14 5.85
N ALA A 61 1.73 0.75 5.69
CA ALA A 61 1.96 2.14 5.33
C ALA A 61 2.68 2.92 6.43
N ASP A 62 2.58 2.53 7.69
CA ASP A 62 3.27 3.19 8.80
C ASP A 62 4.75 2.79 8.88
N MET A 63 5.09 1.59 8.39
CA MET A 63 6.47 1.11 8.29
C MET A 63 7.34 1.88 7.29
N ARG A 64 6.77 2.77 6.49
CA ARG A 64 7.52 3.52 5.47
C ARG A 64 8.13 4.76 6.09
N ASP A 65 9.30 5.17 5.59
CA ASP A 65 9.88 6.46 5.95
C ASP A 65 9.04 7.59 5.35
N MET A 66 8.26 8.25 6.20
CA MET A 66 7.45 9.42 5.85
C MET A 66 8.26 10.73 5.88
N ASP A 67 9.48 10.67 6.44
CA ASP A 67 10.37 11.83 6.62
C ASP A 67 11.07 12.23 5.31
N GLU A 68 11.29 11.28 4.38
CA GLU A 68 11.82 11.60 3.06
C GLU A 68 10.76 12.24 2.17
N HIS A 69 10.75 13.58 2.16
CA HIS A 69 10.09 14.38 1.13
C HIS A 69 10.53 13.95 -0.27
N THR A 70 9.75 13.08 -0.91
CA THR A 70 9.97 12.67 -2.29
C THR A 70 9.54 13.79 -3.25
N GLY A 71 10.42 14.78 -3.41
CA GLY A 71 10.49 15.61 -4.61
C GLY A 71 9.29 16.52 -4.89
N GLY A 72 8.75 17.18 -3.86
CA GLY A 72 7.96 18.38 -4.10
C GLY A 72 8.81 19.38 -4.89
N ARG A 73 8.40 19.70 -6.12
CA ARG A 73 9.07 20.72 -6.95
C ARG A 73 9.18 22.00 -6.14
N LYS A 74 10.38 22.34 -5.65
CA LYS A 74 10.65 23.69 -5.13
C LYS A 74 10.38 24.64 -6.28
N LYS A 75 9.31 25.44 -6.16
CA LYS A 75 9.09 26.56 -7.06
C LYS A 75 10.30 27.48 -6.89
N LYS A 76 11.05 27.64 -7.98
CA LYS A 76 12.15 28.58 -8.10
C LYS A 76 11.57 29.98 -8.26
#